data_AF-A0A499RIY0-F1
#
_entry.id   AF-A0A499RIY0-F1
#
_cell.length_a   1.000
_cell.length_b   1.000
_cell.length_c   1.000
_cell.angle_alpha   90.00
_cell.angle_beta   90.00
_cell.angle_gamma   90.00
#
_symmetry.space_group_name_H-M   'P 1'
#
loop_
_entity.id
_entity.type
_entity.pdbx_description
1 polymer ?
#
loop_
_entity_poly.entity_id
_entity_poly.type
_entity_poly.pdbx_seq_one_letter_code
_entity_poly.pdbx_strand_id
1 'polypeptide(L)'
;MVLQFPRLKTVLMICVFVIVTSRKDVVAKKTPYCKRVTDGSSLKENTLKDLKDLGYWVGVVIQVENWTRYPLLYPTVRLSGGTMATVPTTLLPCKREAFMVRKASFAGKGSYGTVSWEVYGANRLFVIMWSAPYNFDFYSNWLGLGMTKKGHTTVASGETWFDQMYDGNSDSNFEFHRKEYDDTEDPLTWWDSEFHIRSVMTTEHNAQVNVTFK
;
A
#
# COMPACT_ATOMS: atom_id res chain seq x y z
N MET A 1 62.03 36.45 14.96
CA MET A 1 61.14 35.83 13.95
C MET A 1 59.75 35.79 14.57
N VAL A 2 58.86 36.72 14.18
CA VAL A 2 57.52 36.84 14.79
C VAL A 2 56.56 35.99 13.97
N LEU A 3 56.04 34.92 14.56
CA LEU A 3 55.04 34.05 13.94
C LEU A 3 53.68 34.76 14.02
N GLN A 4 53.23 35.37 12.91
CA GLN A 4 51.88 35.91 12.81
C GLN A 4 50.87 34.76 12.65
N PHE A 5 50.06 34.52 13.67
CA PHE A 5 48.91 33.63 13.55
C PHE A 5 47.74 34.39 12.88
N PRO A 6 47.04 33.78 11.90
CA PRO A 6 45.82 34.36 11.36
C PRO A 6 44.76 34.46 12.46
N ARG A 7 44.01 35.57 12.46
CA ARG A 7 43.00 35.89 13.47
C ARG A 7 41.99 34.75 13.61
N LEU A 8 41.70 34.35 14.86
CA LEU A 8 40.77 33.27 15.26
C LEU A 8 39.41 33.30 14.52
N LYS A 9 38.94 34.50 14.14
CA LYS A 9 37.72 34.69 13.34
C LYS A 9 37.78 34.01 11.96
N THR A 10 38.95 33.95 11.33
CA THR A 10 39.14 33.33 10.01
C THR A 10 39.07 31.81 10.10
N VAL A 11 39.63 31.21 11.15
CA VAL A 11 39.60 29.75 11.38
C VAL A 11 38.19 29.28 11.74
N LEU A 12 37.47 30.03 12.58
CA LEU A 12 36.09 29.70 12.96
C LEU A 12 35.13 29.76 11.76
N MET A 13 35.28 30.75 10.87
CA MET A 13 34.48 30.87 9.64
C MET A 13 34.70 29.70 8.69
N ILE A 14 35.94 29.23 8.53
CA ILE A 14 36.26 28.06 7.70
C ILE A 14 35.65 26.79 8.30
N CYS A 15 35.75 26.58 9.63
CA CYS A 15 35.15 25.42 10.28
C CYS A 15 33.62 25.40 10.15
N VAL A 16 32.95 26.55 10.29
CA VAL A 16 31.49 26.64 10.09
C VAL A 16 31.12 26.40 8.62
N PHE A 17 31.89 26.92 7.67
CA PHE A 17 31.64 26.66 6.24
C PHE A 17 31.82 25.16 5.88
N VAL A 18 32.81 24.48 6.45
CA VAL A 18 33.04 23.05 6.24
C VAL A 18 31.94 22.21 6.89
N ILE A 19 31.46 22.58 8.08
CA ILE A 19 30.36 21.87 8.76
C ILE A 19 29.02 22.10 8.03
N VAL A 20 28.74 23.31 7.54
CA VAL A 20 27.49 23.63 6.83
C VAL A 20 27.47 23.03 5.42
N THR A 21 28.62 22.88 4.74
CA THR A 21 28.67 22.26 3.40
C THR A 21 28.81 20.74 3.43
N SER A 22 29.10 20.14 4.60
CA SER A 22 29.16 18.68 4.82
C SER A 22 27.82 18.07 5.28
N ARG A 23 26.70 18.77 5.08
CA ARG A 23 25.35 18.20 5.02
C ARG A 23 24.80 18.35 3.60
N LYS A 24 25.50 17.79 2.63
CA LYS A 24 24.79 17.28 1.45
C LYS A 24 24.23 15.94 1.89
N ASP A 25 22.96 15.95 2.29
CA ASP A 25 22.17 14.74 2.43
C ASP A 25 22.34 13.94 1.14
N VAL A 26 23.19 12.92 1.20
CA VAL A 26 23.17 11.82 0.25
C VAL A 26 21.87 11.10 0.58
N VAL A 27 20.77 11.63 0.04
CA VAL A 27 19.54 10.85 -0.15
C VAL A 27 19.95 9.73 -1.07
N ALA A 28 20.39 8.62 -0.47
CA ALA A 28 20.69 7.41 -1.19
C ALA A 28 19.43 7.08 -1.99
N LYS A 29 19.51 7.22 -3.33
CA LYS A 29 18.48 6.72 -4.23
C LYS A 29 18.29 5.25 -3.87
N LYS A 30 17.22 4.92 -3.15
CA LYS A 30 16.82 3.56 -2.84
C LYS A 30 16.63 2.85 -4.17
N THR A 31 17.63 2.06 -4.55
CA THR A 31 17.54 1.20 -5.71
C THR A 31 16.52 0.10 -5.37
N PRO A 32 15.62 -0.23 -6.32
CA PRO A 32 14.65 -1.30 -6.08
C PRO A 32 15.40 -2.60 -5.77
N TYR A 33 14.92 -3.38 -4.79
CA TYR A 33 15.60 -4.61 -4.36
C TYR A 33 15.73 -5.62 -5.51
N CYS A 34 14.77 -5.60 -6.44
CA CYS A 34 14.86 -6.36 -7.69
C CYS A 34 14.70 -5.51 -8.94
N LYS A 35 15.28 -6.04 -10.01
CA LYS A 35 15.19 -5.51 -11.37
C LYS A 35 13.86 -5.84 -12.06
N ARG A 36 13.19 -6.90 -11.62
CA ARG A 36 11.94 -7.41 -12.20
C ARG A 36 11.09 -8.12 -11.16
N VAL A 37 9.79 -7.87 -11.20
CA VAL A 37 8.78 -8.66 -10.49
C VAL A 37 8.24 -9.74 -11.42
N THR A 38 8.06 -10.94 -10.89
CA THR A 38 7.53 -12.09 -11.64
C THR A 38 6.22 -12.57 -11.02
N ASP A 39 5.35 -13.14 -11.84
CA ASP A 39 4.08 -13.67 -11.34
C ASP A 39 4.32 -14.83 -10.36
N GLY A 40 3.48 -14.82 -9.34
CA GLY A 40 3.39 -15.84 -8.33
C GLY A 40 2.38 -16.90 -8.68
N SER A 41 1.94 -17.63 -7.67
CA SER A 41 1.09 -18.81 -7.87
C SER A 41 -0.36 -18.48 -8.21
N SER A 42 -0.88 -17.37 -7.70
CA SER A 42 -2.27 -16.95 -7.92
C SER A 42 -2.50 -16.28 -9.28
N LEU A 43 -1.42 -16.06 -10.04
CA LEU A 43 -1.43 -15.41 -11.35
C LEU A 43 -1.03 -16.33 -12.50
N LYS A 44 -1.02 -17.65 -12.28
CA LYS A 44 -0.77 -18.62 -13.35
C LYS A 44 -1.85 -18.52 -14.45
N GLU A 45 -1.49 -18.95 -15.67
CA GLU A 45 -2.23 -18.75 -16.92
C GLU A 45 -3.78 -18.76 -16.80
N ASN A 46 -4.43 -17.81 -17.48
CA ASN A 46 -5.87 -17.50 -17.49
C ASN A 46 -6.51 -17.03 -16.18
N THR A 47 -5.86 -17.21 -15.02
CA THR A 47 -6.46 -16.85 -13.71
C THR A 47 -6.94 -15.41 -13.66
N LEU A 48 -6.16 -14.41 -14.10
CA LEU A 48 -6.59 -13.00 -14.08
C LEU A 48 -7.85 -12.73 -14.92
N LYS A 49 -7.98 -13.41 -16.06
CA LYS A 49 -9.13 -13.26 -16.94
C LYS A 49 -10.33 -13.98 -16.33
N ASP A 50 -10.12 -15.19 -15.83
CA ASP A 50 -11.15 -16.00 -15.16
C ASP A 50 -11.67 -15.32 -13.89
N LEU A 51 -10.80 -14.60 -13.16
CA LEU A 51 -11.19 -13.76 -12.02
C LEU A 51 -12.15 -12.65 -12.48
N LYS A 52 -11.91 -12.01 -13.62
CA LYS A 52 -12.80 -10.94 -14.10
C LYS A 52 -14.11 -11.48 -14.69
N ASP A 53 -14.09 -12.67 -15.27
CA ASP A 53 -15.21 -13.23 -16.04
C ASP A 53 -16.26 -13.98 -15.17
N LEU A 54 -16.23 -13.85 -13.84
CA LEU A 54 -17.19 -14.53 -12.95
C LEU A 54 -18.66 -14.07 -13.09
N GLY A 55 -18.95 -13.08 -13.94
CA GLY A 55 -20.32 -12.67 -14.29
C GLY A 55 -21.07 -11.92 -13.19
N TYR A 56 -20.38 -11.47 -12.14
CA TYR A 56 -20.98 -10.63 -11.10
C TYR A 56 -20.97 -9.16 -11.50
N TRP A 57 -22.00 -8.42 -11.08
CA TRP A 57 -22.10 -6.99 -11.39
C TRP A 57 -21.07 -6.14 -10.65
N VAL A 58 -20.60 -6.58 -9.49
CA VAL A 58 -19.55 -5.88 -8.73
C VAL A 58 -18.49 -6.89 -8.32
N GLY A 59 -17.25 -6.60 -8.74
CA GLY A 59 -16.07 -7.41 -8.47
C GLY A 59 -14.86 -6.49 -8.28
N VAL A 60 -13.91 -6.90 -7.43
CA VAL A 60 -12.66 -6.18 -7.25
C VAL A 60 -11.52 -7.18 -7.33
N VAL A 61 -10.65 -7.00 -8.32
CA VAL A 61 -9.39 -7.74 -8.42
C VAL A 61 -8.30 -6.89 -7.81
N ILE A 62 -7.64 -7.40 -6.77
CA ILE A 62 -6.56 -6.70 -6.08
C ILE A 62 -5.26 -7.43 -6.40
N GLN A 63 -4.37 -6.75 -7.11
CA GLN A 63 -3.05 -7.23 -7.49
C GLN A 63 -1.97 -6.44 -6.75
N VAL A 64 -1.04 -7.15 -6.13
CA VAL A 64 0.03 -6.54 -5.33
C VAL A 64 1.39 -7.03 -5.85
N GLU A 65 2.27 -6.08 -6.15
CA GLU A 65 3.66 -6.30 -6.50
C GLU A 65 4.57 -5.97 -5.33
N ASN A 66 5.41 -6.92 -4.91
CA ASN A 66 6.41 -6.69 -3.88
C ASN A 66 7.79 -6.49 -4.51
N TRP A 67 8.26 -5.24 -4.50
CA TRP A 67 9.58 -4.85 -4.99
C TRP A 67 10.63 -4.77 -3.88
N THR A 68 10.27 -5.19 -2.68
CA THR A 68 11.14 -5.12 -1.50
C THR A 68 11.78 -6.47 -1.21
N ARG A 69 12.73 -6.47 -0.28
CA ARG A 69 13.30 -7.70 0.30
C ARG A 69 12.42 -8.34 1.37
N TYR A 70 11.36 -7.66 1.80
CA TYR A 70 10.52 -8.07 2.92
C TYR A 70 9.35 -8.89 2.38
N PRO A 71 9.22 -10.18 2.73
CA PRO A 71 8.03 -10.94 2.36
C PRO A 71 6.80 -10.38 3.07
N LEU A 72 5.66 -10.36 2.37
CA LEU A 72 4.37 -10.05 2.97
C LEU A 72 3.67 -11.35 3.36
N LEU A 73 3.62 -11.64 4.65
CA LEU A 73 3.16 -12.92 5.19
C LEU A 73 1.75 -12.82 5.79
N TYR A 74 1.13 -13.98 6.00
CA TYR A 74 -0.14 -14.14 6.71
C TYR A 74 -1.25 -13.20 6.22
N PRO A 75 -1.62 -13.27 4.92
CA PRO A 75 -2.71 -12.46 4.39
C PRO A 75 -3.97 -12.66 5.23
N THR A 76 -4.55 -11.57 5.73
CA THR A 76 -5.80 -11.60 6.48
C THR A 76 -6.81 -10.69 5.83
N VAL A 77 -7.96 -11.25 5.46
CA VAL A 77 -9.09 -10.50 4.89
C VAL A 77 -10.15 -10.27 5.96
N ARG A 78 -10.62 -9.04 6.09
CA ARG A 78 -11.79 -8.65 6.87
C ARG A 78 -12.82 -8.03 5.94
N LEU A 79 -13.89 -8.77 5.66
CA LEU A 79 -14.99 -8.29 4.83
C LEU A 79 -15.99 -7.54 5.70
N SER A 80 -16.29 -6.30 5.33
CA SER A 80 -17.46 -5.56 5.82
C SER A 80 -18.67 -5.76 4.90
N GLY A 81 -18.42 -6.14 3.64
CA GLY A 81 -19.46 -6.53 2.70
C GLY A 81 -18.93 -7.29 1.48
N GLY A 82 -19.76 -8.21 0.97
CA GLY A 82 -19.41 -9.06 -0.16
C GLY A 82 -18.87 -10.42 0.26
N THR A 83 -18.08 -11.05 -0.60
CA THR A 83 -17.48 -12.37 -0.38
C THR A 83 -16.20 -12.53 -1.20
N MET A 84 -15.31 -13.43 -0.76
CA MET A 84 -14.09 -13.76 -1.50
C MET A 84 -14.43 -14.70 -2.65
N ALA A 85 -13.97 -14.38 -3.86
CA ALA A 85 -13.96 -15.30 -4.98
C ALA A 85 -12.68 -16.14 -4.97
N THR A 86 -11.55 -15.51 -4.64
CA THR A 86 -10.27 -16.19 -4.38
C THR A 86 -9.60 -15.61 -3.13
N VAL A 87 -8.72 -16.40 -2.54
CA VAL A 87 -8.02 -16.03 -1.31
C VAL A 87 -6.68 -15.36 -1.63
N PRO A 88 -6.30 -14.28 -0.91
CA PRO A 88 -4.95 -13.74 -1.01
C PRO A 88 -3.91 -14.74 -0.49
N THR A 89 -2.72 -14.69 -1.07
CA THR A 89 -1.58 -15.55 -0.74
C THR A 89 -0.44 -14.72 -0.16
N THR A 90 0.55 -15.42 0.38
CA THR A 90 1.82 -14.81 0.78
C THR A 90 2.52 -14.20 -0.44
N LEU A 91 2.99 -12.97 -0.31
CA LEU A 91 3.69 -12.26 -1.37
C LEU A 91 5.20 -12.20 -1.09
N LEU A 92 5.93 -13.12 -1.71
CA LEU A 92 7.39 -13.19 -1.58
C LEU A 92 8.07 -11.96 -2.23
N PRO A 93 9.33 -11.67 -1.87
CA PRO A 93 10.13 -10.65 -2.55
C PRO A 93 10.13 -10.87 -4.07
N CYS A 94 9.94 -9.79 -4.82
CA CYS A 94 10.00 -9.77 -6.28
C CYS A 94 8.93 -10.63 -6.95
N LYS A 95 7.83 -10.86 -6.24
CA LYS A 95 6.64 -11.54 -6.73
C LYS A 95 5.47 -10.60 -6.86
N ARG A 96 4.54 -11.01 -7.70
CA ARG A 96 3.21 -10.44 -7.87
C ARG A 96 2.18 -11.51 -7.62
N GLU A 97 1.20 -11.20 -6.79
CA GLU A 97 0.06 -12.06 -6.53
C GLU A 97 -1.20 -11.21 -6.66
N ALA A 98 -2.32 -11.85 -7.00
CA ALA A 98 -3.63 -11.23 -6.98
C ALA A 98 -4.67 -12.12 -6.29
N PHE A 99 -5.77 -11.49 -5.88
CA PHE A 99 -6.97 -12.18 -5.42
C PHE A 99 -8.19 -11.35 -5.82
N MET A 100 -9.37 -11.94 -5.66
CA MET A 100 -10.61 -11.29 -6.02
C MET A 100 -11.65 -11.41 -4.93
N VAL A 101 -12.36 -10.30 -4.73
CA VAL A 101 -13.56 -10.19 -3.93
C VAL A 101 -14.70 -9.72 -4.82
N ARG A 102 -15.93 -10.03 -4.41
CA ARG A 102 -17.12 -9.66 -5.17
C ARG A 102 -18.26 -9.37 -4.24
N LYS A 103 -19.34 -8.82 -4.80
CA LYS A 103 -20.60 -8.75 -4.07
C LYS A 103 -21.16 -10.14 -3.75
N ALA A 104 -21.93 -10.23 -2.67
CA ALA A 104 -22.73 -11.42 -2.37
C ALA A 104 -23.81 -11.64 -3.44
N SER A 105 -24.14 -12.90 -3.74
CA SER A 105 -25.17 -13.23 -4.74
C SER A 105 -26.53 -12.69 -4.31
N PHE A 106 -27.32 -12.16 -5.26
CA PHE A 106 -28.68 -11.63 -5.04
C PHE A 106 -28.81 -10.48 -4.01
N ALA A 107 -27.70 -9.92 -3.53
CA ALA A 107 -27.74 -8.76 -2.61
C ALA A 107 -27.71 -7.42 -3.36
N GLY A 108 -28.41 -6.39 -2.88
CA GLY A 108 -28.27 -5.01 -3.41
C GLY A 108 -27.05 -4.25 -2.88
N LYS A 109 -25.97 -4.97 -2.53
CA LYS A 109 -24.74 -4.42 -1.92
C LYS A 109 -23.52 -4.70 -2.79
N GLY A 110 -22.50 -3.85 -2.64
CA GLY A 110 -21.21 -3.94 -3.30
C GLY A 110 -20.23 -4.89 -2.61
N SER A 111 -18.92 -4.63 -2.76
CA SER A 111 -17.84 -5.34 -2.05
C SER A 111 -16.91 -4.34 -1.38
N TYR A 112 -16.66 -4.53 -0.08
CA TYR A 112 -15.86 -3.61 0.71
C TYR A 112 -15.26 -4.30 1.95
N GLY A 113 -14.06 -3.89 2.34
CA GLY A 113 -13.32 -4.49 3.43
C GLY A 113 -11.85 -4.13 3.43
N THR A 114 -11.06 -4.89 4.17
CA THR A 114 -9.60 -4.74 4.23
C THR A 114 -8.89 -6.07 4.02
N VAL A 115 -7.68 -5.97 3.46
CA VAL A 115 -6.71 -7.06 3.42
C VAL A 115 -5.42 -6.56 4.05
N SER A 116 -4.78 -7.37 4.87
CA SER A 116 -3.51 -7.04 5.50
C SER A 116 -2.49 -8.15 5.37
N TRP A 117 -1.22 -7.77 5.43
CA TRP A 117 -0.09 -8.68 5.54
C TRP A 117 0.87 -8.19 6.60
N GLU A 118 1.55 -9.13 7.26
CA GLU A 118 2.74 -8.82 8.02
C GLU A 118 3.92 -8.55 7.08
N VAL A 119 4.56 -7.40 7.24
CA VAL A 119 5.82 -7.09 6.54
C VAL A 119 6.97 -7.70 7.33
N TYR A 120 7.29 -8.95 7.01
CA TYR A 120 8.21 -9.77 7.81
C TYR A 120 9.61 -9.15 7.85
N GLY A 121 10.11 -8.90 9.06
CA GLY A 121 11.39 -8.20 9.29
C GLY A 121 11.28 -6.69 9.45
N ALA A 122 10.09 -6.10 9.24
CA ALA A 122 9.81 -4.69 9.55
C ALA A 122 8.94 -4.51 10.81
N ASN A 123 8.35 -5.60 11.33
CA ASN A 123 7.49 -5.62 12.52
C ASN A 123 6.31 -4.63 12.42
N ARG A 124 5.62 -4.69 11.27
CA ARG A 124 4.50 -3.83 10.88
C ARG A 124 3.53 -4.62 10.02
N LEU A 125 2.30 -4.13 9.91
CA LEU A 125 1.30 -4.63 8.98
C LEU A 125 1.13 -3.63 7.85
N PHE A 126 1.06 -4.13 6.63
CA PHE A 126 0.59 -3.41 5.46
C PHE A 126 -0.90 -3.71 5.28
N VAL A 127 -1.73 -2.68 5.08
CA VAL A 127 -3.18 -2.78 4.98
C VAL A 127 -3.67 -2.07 3.72
N ILE A 128 -4.52 -2.75 2.96
CA ILE A 128 -5.29 -2.17 1.85
C ILE A 128 -6.75 -2.19 2.25
N MET A 129 -7.42 -1.04 2.13
CA MET A 129 -8.89 -0.94 2.19
C MET A 129 -9.41 -0.78 0.77
N TRP A 130 -10.51 -1.47 0.44
CA TRP A 130 -11.26 -1.22 -0.78
C TRP A 130 -12.74 -1.04 -0.46
N SER A 131 -13.41 -0.23 -1.28
CA SER A 131 -14.87 -0.15 -1.34
C SER A 131 -15.31 0.01 -2.79
N ALA A 132 -16.12 -0.93 -3.27
CA ALA A 132 -16.74 -0.89 -4.59
C ALA A 132 -18.25 -1.00 -4.43
N PRO A 133 -19.01 0.11 -4.55
CA PRO A 133 -20.45 0.10 -4.33
C PRO A 133 -21.21 -0.55 -5.49
N TYR A 134 -22.45 -0.90 -5.20
CA TYR A 134 -23.38 -1.46 -6.19
C TYR A 134 -24.03 -0.37 -7.05
N ASN A 135 -24.31 0.80 -6.47
CA ASN A 135 -24.99 1.89 -7.17
C ASN A 135 -24.06 3.09 -7.27
N PHE A 136 -23.69 3.45 -8.50
CA PHE A 136 -22.82 4.60 -8.78
C PHE A 136 -23.56 5.93 -8.90
N ASP A 137 -24.89 5.95 -8.89
CA ASP A 137 -25.67 7.20 -8.83
C ASP A 137 -25.47 7.94 -7.50
N PHE A 138 -25.04 7.23 -6.45
CA PHE A 138 -24.90 7.77 -5.09
C PHE A 138 -23.51 7.59 -4.47
N TYR A 139 -22.67 6.73 -5.04
CA TYR A 139 -21.41 6.32 -4.42
C TYR A 139 -20.33 6.04 -5.46
N SER A 140 -19.08 6.25 -5.07
CA SER A 140 -17.90 5.99 -5.91
C SER A 140 -17.05 4.87 -5.32
N ASN A 141 -16.07 4.40 -6.09
CA ASN A 141 -15.07 3.48 -5.56
C ASN A 141 -14.14 4.23 -4.58
N TRP A 142 -13.67 3.54 -3.53
CA TRP A 142 -12.69 4.07 -2.59
C TRP A 142 -11.56 3.07 -2.36
N LEU A 143 -10.35 3.60 -2.25
CA LEU A 143 -9.16 2.83 -1.92
C LEU A 143 -8.41 3.48 -0.77
N GLY A 144 -7.91 2.67 0.16
CA GLY A 144 -7.00 3.10 1.21
C GLY A 144 -5.72 2.27 1.24
N LEU A 145 -4.60 2.91 1.51
CA LEU A 145 -3.31 2.27 1.76
C LEU A 145 -2.79 2.71 3.12
N GLY A 146 -2.40 1.77 3.96
CA GLY A 146 -1.84 2.09 5.27
C GLY A 146 -0.80 1.11 5.75
N MET A 147 -0.03 1.55 6.73
CA MET A 147 0.84 0.69 7.51
C MET A 147 0.71 0.99 9.00
N THR A 148 0.76 -0.05 9.82
CA THR A 148 0.89 0.14 11.26
C THR A 148 2.27 0.70 11.59
N LYS A 149 2.41 1.37 12.73
CA LYS A 149 3.72 1.78 13.26
C LYS A 149 4.49 0.54 13.72
N LYS A 150 5.82 0.67 13.80
CA LYS A 150 6.69 -0.44 14.25
C LYS A 150 6.26 -0.98 15.62
N GLY A 151 6.19 -2.30 15.73
CA GLY A 151 5.76 -2.99 16.94
C GLY A 151 4.26 -3.24 17.04
N HIS A 152 3.45 -2.65 16.15
CA HIS A 152 2.01 -2.87 16.12
C HIS A 152 1.65 -3.90 15.04
N THR A 153 1.76 -5.19 15.38
CA THR A 153 1.49 -6.31 14.47
C THR A 153 0.22 -7.09 14.77
N THR A 154 -0.63 -6.56 15.64
CA THR A 154 -1.95 -7.15 15.91
C THR A 154 -2.91 -6.78 14.79
N VAL A 155 -3.46 -7.81 14.12
CA VAL A 155 -4.53 -7.62 13.14
C VAL A 155 -5.81 -7.16 13.83
N ALA A 156 -6.41 -6.07 13.36
CA ALA A 156 -7.66 -5.60 13.93
C ALA A 156 -8.80 -6.63 13.80
N SER A 157 -9.67 -6.64 14.80
CA SER A 157 -10.87 -7.48 14.86
C SER A 157 -11.99 -6.90 13.99
N GLY A 158 -12.80 -7.76 13.37
CA GLY A 158 -14.02 -7.32 12.69
C GLY A 158 -13.75 -6.28 11.61
N GLU A 159 -14.53 -5.20 11.65
CA GLU A 159 -14.53 -4.12 10.65
C GLU A 159 -13.71 -2.89 11.08
N THR A 160 -13.02 -2.94 12.23
CA THR A 160 -12.37 -1.77 12.83
C THR A 160 -11.46 -0.98 11.88
N TRP A 161 -10.61 -1.66 11.09
CA TRP A 161 -9.78 -0.95 10.11
C TRP A 161 -10.55 -0.47 8.89
N PHE A 162 -11.62 -1.16 8.48
CA PHE A 162 -12.46 -0.67 7.40
C PHE A 162 -13.09 0.67 7.80
N ASP A 163 -13.77 0.71 8.95
CA ASP A 163 -14.41 1.92 9.48
C ASP A 163 -13.40 3.05 9.66
N GLN A 164 -12.24 2.73 10.25
CA GLN A 164 -11.18 3.71 10.46
C GLN A 164 -10.62 4.25 9.14
N MET A 165 -10.37 3.39 8.15
CA MET A 165 -9.80 3.82 6.87
C MET A 165 -10.80 4.55 6.00
N TYR A 166 -12.08 4.14 6.04
CA TYR A 166 -13.14 4.69 5.20
C TYR A 166 -13.62 6.06 5.72
N ASP A 167 -14.02 6.13 7.00
CA ASP A 167 -14.60 7.34 7.58
C ASP A 167 -13.72 8.01 8.66
N GLY A 168 -12.76 7.27 9.21
CA GLY A 168 -11.91 7.73 10.31
C GLY A 168 -10.63 8.46 9.87
N ASN A 169 -9.66 8.48 10.79
CA ASN A 169 -8.36 9.13 10.63
C ASN A 169 -7.22 8.21 11.09
N SER A 170 -6.01 8.54 10.63
CA SER A 170 -4.78 7.94 11.16
C SER A 170 -4.62 8.23 12.67
N ASP A 171 -3.93 7.34 13.38
CA ASP A 171 -3.67 7.46 14.81
C ASP A 171 -2.20 7.14 15.17
N SER A 172 -1.91 7.00 16.47
CA SER A 172 -0.56 6.72 16.97
C SER A 172 0.00 5.36 16.55
N ASN A 173 -0.86 4.41 16.17
CA ASN A 173 -0.52 3.02 15.90
C ASN A 173 -0.69 2.66 14.42
N PHE A 174 -1.48 3.41 13.67
CA PHE A 174 -1.82 3.13 12.29
C PHE A 174 -1.94 4.40 11.45
N GLU A 175 -1.19 4.46 10.36
CA GLU A 175 -1.20 5.58 9.42
C GLU A 175 -1.60 5.10 8.03
N PHE A 176 -2.51 5.82 7.40
CA PHE A 176 -3.03 5.50 6.09
C PHE A 176 -3.44 6.75 5.31
N HIS A 177 -3.44 6.63 3.99
CA HIS A 177 -4.07 7.56 3.08
C HIS A 177 -5.24 6.86 2.38
N ARG A 178 -6.30 7.60 2.08
CA ARG A 178 -7.43 7.13 1.27
C ARG A 178 -7.71 8.08 0.12
N LYS A 179 -8.34 7.55 -0.92
CA LYS A 179 -8.77 8.32 -2.08
C LYS A 179 -10.06 7.73 -2.69
N GLU A 180 -10.93 8.64 -3.12
CA GLU A 180 -12.09 8.36 -3.96
C GLU A 180 -11.70 8.21 -5.44
N TYR A 181 -12.35 7.29 -6.13
CA TYR A 181 -12.20 6.99 -7.55
C TYR A 181 -13.58 7.04 -8.19
N ASP A 182 -14.00 8.24 -8.56
CA ASP A 182 -15.28 8.57 -9.18
C ASP A 182 -15.14 8.74 -10.70
N ASP A 183 -14.23 9.59 -11.15
CA ASP A 183 -13.99 9.92 -12.56
C ASP A 183 -12.51 9.85 -12.96
N THR A 184 -11.59 9.80 -11.99
CA THR A 184 -10.15 9.75 -12.21
C THR A 184 -9.47 8.54 -11.59
N GLU A 185 -8.50 7.99 -12.32
CA GLU A 185 -7.65 6.87 -11.88
C GLU A 185 -6.26 7.33 -11.43
N ASP A 186 -6.17 8.57 -10.95
CA ASP A 186 -4.93 9.14 -10.43
C ASP A 186 -4.43 8.33 -9.21
N PRO A 187 -3.12 8.05 -9.12
CA PRO A 187 -2.59 7.12 -8.13
C PRO A 187 -2.69 7.66 -6.69
N LEU A 188 -3.08 6.77 -5.78
CA LEU A 188 -2.90 6.94 -4.35
C LEU A 188 -1.47 6.52 -3.97
N THR A 189 -0.78 7.37 -3.20
CA THR A 189 0.57 7.08 -2.69
C THR A 189 0.61 7.20 -1.18
N TRP A 190 1.38 6.31 -0.57
CA TRP A 190 1.71 6.32 0.85
C TRP A 190 3.20 6.04 0.98
N TRP A 191 3.91 6.75 1.85
CA TRP A 191 5.35 6.55 2.02
C TRP A 191 5.81 6.96 3.41
N ASP A 192 6.92 6.38 3.83
CA ASP A 192 7.71 6.84 4.97
C ASP A 192 9.21 6.70 4.68
N SER A 193 10.04 6.68 5.73
CA SER A 193 11.48 6.50 5.58
C SER A 193 11.89 5.10 5.07
N GLU A 194 11.02 4.10 5.20
CA GLU A 194 11.30 2.69 4.89
C GLU A 194 10.60 2.20 3.63
N PHE A 195 9.35 2.58 3.41
CA PHE A 195 8.52 2.06 2.33
C PHE A 195 7.90 3.16 1.49
N HIS A 196 7.66 2.84 0.21
CA HIS A 196 6.88 3.65 -0.70
C HIS A 196 5.88 2.74 -1.42
N ILE A 197 4.60 3.01 -1.19
CA ILE A 197 3.49 2.25 -1.72
C ILE A 197 2.74 3.15 -2.69
N ARG A 198 2.51 2.67 -3.90
CA ARG A 198 1.69 3.34 -4.91
C ARG A 198 0.59 2.41 -5.34
N SER A 199 -0.63 2.92 -5.46
CA SER A 199 -1.75 2.15 -5.98
C SER A 199 -2.65 2.96 -6.90
N VAL A 200 -3.40 2.25 -7.74
CA VAL A 200 -4.49 2.81 -8.57
C VAL A 200 -5.68 1.85 -8.47
N MET A 201 -6.89 2.40 -8.40
CA MET A 201 -8.14 1.67 -8.53
C MET A 201 -8.90 2.19 -9.76
N THR A 202 -9.55 1.31 -10.53
CA THR A 202 -10.41 1.75 -11.63
C THR A 202 -11.79 2.21 -11.13
N THR A 203 -12.51 3.02 -11.91
CA THR A 203 -13.80 3.61 -11.50
C THR A 203 -15.02 2.73 -11.81
N GLU A 204 -14.83 1.61 -12.51
CA GLU A 204 -15.92 0.69 -12.89
C GLU A 204 -16.39 -0.22 -11.74
N HIS A 205 -17.58 -0.83 -11.87
CA HIS A 205 -18.07 -1.81 -10.88
C HIS A 205 -17.21 -3.07 -10.77
N ASN A 206 -16.55 -3.45 -11.88
CA ASN A 206 -15.55 -4.51 -11.90
C ASN A 206 -14.16 -3.90 -11.76
N ALA A 207 -13.90 -3.39 -10.56
CA ALA A 207 -12.73 -2.61 -10.25
C ALA A 207 -11.44 -3.45 -10.28
N GLN A 208 -10.35 -2.83 -10.72
CA GLN A 208 -9.00 -3.36 -10.62
C GLN A 208 -8.17 -2.46 -9.73
N VAL A 209 -7.57 -3.05 -8.70
CA VAL A 209 -6.64 -2.39 -7.82
C VAL A 209 -5.24 -2.92 -8.12
N ASN A 210 -4.35 -2.05 -8.57
CA ASN A 210 -2.95 -2.36 -8.79
C ASN A 210 -2.11 -1.68 -7.73
N VAL A 211 -1.39 -2.45 -6.92
CA VAL A 211 -0.51 -1.96 -5.85
C VAL A 211 0.94 -2.31 -6.13
N THR A 212 1.82 -1.32 -5.95
CA THR A 212 3.27 -1.45 -6.04
C THR A 212 3.88 -1.12 -4.68
N PHE A 213 4.43 -2.13 -4.00
CA PHE A 213 5.05 -2.01 -2.67
C PHE A 213 6.59 -1.98 -2.81
N LYS A 214 7.25 -0.86 -2.47
CA LYS A 214 8.68 -0.58 -2.68
C LYS A 214 9.42 -0.14 -1.42
#